data_AF-A0ABC8JA32-F1
#
_entry.id   AF-A0ABC8JA32-F1
#
_cell.length_a   1.000
_cell.length_b   1.000
_cell.length_c   1.000
_cell.angle_alpha   90.00
_cell.angle_beta   90.00
_cell.angle_gamma   90.00
#
_symmetry.space_group_name_H-M   'P 1'
#
loop_
_entity.id
_entity.type
_entity.pdbx_description
1 polymer ?
#
loop_
_entity_poly.entity_id
_entity_poly.type
_entity_poly.pdbx_seq_one_letter_code
_entity_poly.pdbx_strand_id
1 'polypeptide(L)'
;MDATTYIWREKITLRRWKPYRVSFMPAYFFLQIQKAYLLFMGNKRSYELAEILLAYGRGELPPHGWTNKIWGVDVDLLYFPQFFNTMFSAKNHWVSVCVNIIEKAIEVFDSSTGRNMQYLEKLGVMIPRIE
;
A
#
# COMPACT_ATOMS: atom_id res chain seq x y z
N MET A 1 1.80 -10.25 -10.17
CA MET A 1 1.59 -9.99 -8.73
C MET A 1 0.13 -9.62 -8.46
N ASP A 2 -0.44 -8.62 -9.11
CA ASP A 2 -1.83 -8.19 -8.86
C ASP A 2 -2.88 -9.31 -9.00
N ALA A 3 -2.75 -10.19 -9.99
CA ALA A 3 -3.62 -11.37 -10.13
C ALA A 3 -3.49 -12.36 -8.95
N THR A 4 -2.29 -12.52 -8.41
CA THR A 4 -2.05 -13.35 -7.23
C THR A 4 -2.67 -12.70 -6.01
N THR A 5 -2.43 -11.40 -5.79
CA THR A 5 -3.05 -10.58 -4.74
C THR A 5 -4.57 -10.64 -4.79
N TYR A 6 -5.16 -10.59 -5.98
CA TYR A 6 -6.59 -10.84 -6.23
C TYR A 6 -7.02 -12.23 -5.74
N ILE A 7 -6.32 -13.29 -6.14
CA ILE A 7 -6.64 -14.66 -5.69
C ILE A 7 -6.54 -14.79 -4.18
N TRP A 8 -5.52 -14.21 -3.54
CA TRP A 8 -5.39 -14.21 -2.08
C TRP A 8 -6.55 -13.49 -1.40
N ARG A 9 -7.01 -12.38 -1.96
CA ARG A 9 -8.17 -11.63 -1.49
C ARG A 9 -9.48 -12.41 -1.65
N GLU A 10 -9.70 -13.09 -2.77
CA GLU A 10 -10.94 -13.83 -3.04
C GLU A 10 -11.01 -15.17 -2.30
N LYS A 11 -9.88 -15.86 -2.14
CA LYS A 11 -9.85 -17.25 -1.64
C LYS A 11 -9.48 -17.40 -0.18
N ILE A 12 -9.37 -16.30 0.60
CA ILE A 12 -8.72 -16.21 1.92
C ILE A 12 -8.74 -17.54 2.71
N THR A 13 -7.74 -18.39 2.46
CA THR A 13 -7.36 -19.54 3.28
C THR A 13 -5.94 -19.33 3.76
N LEU A 14 -5.73 -18.25 4.53
CA LEU A 14 -4.65 -18.22 5.51
C LEU A 14 -5.33 -18.16 6.86
N ARG A 15 -5.49 -19.32 7.50
CA ARG A 15 -6.11 -19.53 8.83
C ARG A 15 -5.47 -18.75 9.98
N ARG A 16 -4.62 -17.77 9.68
CA ARG A 16 -3.80 -16.97 10.60
C ARG A 16 -4.36 -15.57 10.85
N TRP A 17 -5.40 -15.15 10.12
CA TRP A 17 -5.85 -13.74 10.10
C TRP A 17 -7.33 -13.65 10.40
N LYS A 18 -7.76 -12.55 11.05
CA LYS A 18 -9.15 -12.10 10.99
C LYS A 18 -9.36 -11.52 9.59
N PRO A 19 -9.94 -12.26 8.62
CA PRO A 19 -9.94 -11.88 7.21
C PRO A 19 -10.57 -10.52 6.95
N TYR A 20 -11.42 -10.08 7.88
CA TYR A 20 -12.19 -8.87 7.78
C TYR A 20 -11.39 -7.57 7.99
N ARG A 21 -10.20 -7.64 8.61
CA ARG A 21 -9.37 -6.47 9.00
C ARG A 21 -8.20 -6.19 8.04
N VAL A 22 -8.15 -6.88 6.89
CA VAL A 22 -7.02 -6.83 5.96
C VAL A 22 -7.51 -6.40 4.60
N SER A 23 -6.74 -5.55 3.94
CA SER A 23 -6.97 -5.18 2.54
C SER A 23 -5.72 -5.38 1.70
N PHE A 24 -5.95 -5.72 0.43
CA PHE A 24 -4.92 -6.05 -0.53
C PHE A 24 -4.94 -5.04 -1.69
N MET A 25 -3.87 -4.28 -1.83
CA MET A 25 -3.73 -3.22 -2.83
C MET A 25 -2.90 -3.69 -4.03
N PRO A 26 -3.21 -3.21 -5.25
CA PRO A 26 -2.41 -3.51 -6.44
C PRO A 26 -1.09 -2.75 -6.42
N ALA A 27 -0.10 -3.18 -7.21
CA ALA A 27 1.18 -2.45 -7.35
C ALA A 27 0.97 -0.97 -7.76
N TYR A 28 -0.09 -0.68 -8.51
CA TYR A 28 -0.46 0.67 -8.94
C TYR A 28 -0.75 1.62 -7.77
N PHE A 29 -1.22 1.11 -6.62
CA PHE A 29 -1.50 1.91 -5.43
C PHE A 29 -0.26 2.70 -4.98
N PHE A 30 0.88 2.05 -4.89
CA PHE A 30 2.10 2.70 -4.43
C PHE A 30 2.61 3.78 -5.39
N LEU A 31 2.35 3.64 -6.70
CA LEU A 31 2.65 4.69 -7.67
C LEU A 31 1.83 5.96 -7.40
N GLN A 32 0.57 5.81 -6.98
CA GLN A 32 -0.26 6.95 -6.57
C GLN A 32 0.27 7.61 -5.30
N ILE A 33 0.68 6.82 -4.31
CA ILE A 33 1.35 7.32 -3.09
C ILE A 33 2.62 8.11 -3.45
N GLN A 34 3.44 7.60 -4.36
CA GLN A 34 4.66 8.30 -4.79
C GLN A 34 4.34 9.65 -5.44
N LYS A 35 3.38 9.67 -6.36
CA LYS A 35 2.95 10.90 -7.04
C LYS A 35 2.41 11.91 -6.02
N ALA A 36 1.57 11.46 -5.10
CA ALA A 36 0.98 12.28 -4.05
C ALA A 36 2.04 12.85 -3.10
N TYR A 37 3.02 12.04 -2.70
CA TYR A 37 4.13 12.48 -1.85
C TYR A 37 4.97 13.58 -2.51
N LEU A 38 5.29 13.46 -3.80
CA LEU A 38 6.05 14.49 -4.53
C LEU A 38 5.29 15.82 -4.58
N LEU A 39 3.98 15.79 -4.83
CA LEU A 39 3.13 16.98 -4.81
C LEU A 39 3.05 17.60 -3.41
N PHE A 40 2.89 16.76 -2.39
CA PHE A 40 2.87 17.20 -0.99
C PHE A 40 4.18 17.87 -0.59
N MET A 41 5.33 17.29 -0.96
CA MET A 41 6.64 17.87 -0.67
C MET A 41 6.91 19.17 -1.44
N GLY A 42 6.33 19.33 -2.63
CA GLY A 42 6.43 20.56 -3.42
C GLY A 42 5.66 21.75 -2.83
N ASN A 43 4.47 21.52 -2.27
CA ASN A 43 3.72 22.58 -1.59
C ASN A 43 2.79 22.02 -0.50
N LYS A 44 3.33 21.89 0.72
CA LYS A 44 2.62 21.28 1.86
C LYS A 44 1.36 22.06 2.29
N ARG A 45 1.30 23.37 2.07
CA ARG A 45 0.23 24.25 2.60
C ARG A 45 -1.04 24.20 1.76
N SER A 46 -0.91 24.07 0.45
CA SER A 46 -2.05 24.00 -0.48
C SER A 46 -2.24 22.59 -1.05
N TYR A 47 -1.61 21.59 -0.45
CA TYR A 47 -1.72 20.22 -0.94
C TYR A 47 -3.10 19.65 -0.60
N GLU A 48 -3.83 19.24 -1.63
CA GLU A 48 -5.07 18.49 -1.52
C GLU A 48 -4.82 17.03 -1.90
N LEU A 49 -5.38 16.11 -1.11
CA LEU A 49 -5.24 14.68 -1.38
C LEU A 49 -6.07 14.31 -2.61
N ALA A 50 -5.48 13.54 -3.53
CA ALA A 50 -6.16 13.12 -4.75
C ALA A 50 -7.32 12.16 -4.44
N GLU A 51 -8.46 12.34 -5.10
CA GLU A 51 -9.68 11.53 -4.91
C GLU A 51 -9.44 10.03 -5.04
N ILE A 52 -8.53 9.62 -5.94
CA ILE A 52 -8.17 8.20 -6.11
C ILE A 52 -7.62 7.58 -4.81
N LEU A 53 -6.88 8.34 -4.00
CA LEU A 53 -6.34 7.86 -2.72
C LEU A 53 -7.44 7.81 -1.66
N LEU A 54 -8.34 8.80 -1.65
CA LEU A 54 -9.52 8.77 -0.77
C LEU A 54 -10.43 7.57 -1.09
N ALA A 55 -10.64 7.25 -2.36
CA ALA A 55 -11.39 6.07 -2.79
C ALA A 55 -10.77 4.74 -2.32
N TYR A 56 -9.44 4.65 -2.22
CA TYR A 56 -8.78 3.51 -1.56
C TYR A 56 -9.10 3.46 -0.06
N GLY A 57 -9.02 4.60 0.64
CA GLY A 57 -9.34 4.72 2.07
C GLY A 57 -10.77 4.33 2.42
N ARG A 58 -11.73 4.63 1.53
CA ARG A 58 -13.15 4.22 1.66
C ARG A 58 -13.42 2.79 1.20
N GLY A 59 -12.41 2.08 0.69
CA GLY A 59 -12.54 0.71 0.22
C GLY A 59 -13.32 0.57 -1.10
N GLU A 60 -13.47 1.64 -1.88
CA GLU A 60 -14.08 1.68 -3.22
C GLU A 60 -13.11 1.17 -4.29
N LEU A 61 -11.81 1.30 -4.03
CA LEU A 61 -10.74 0.79 -4.88
C LEU A 61 -9.92 -0.30 -4.16
N PRO A 62 -9.33 -1.24 -4.92
CA PRO A 62 -9.44 -1.39 -6.38
C PRO A 62 -10.83 -1.93 -6.80
N PRO A 63 -11.32 -1.71 -8.05
CA PRO A 63 -12.70 -2.02 -8.43
C PRO A 63 -13.07 -3.49 -8.27
N HIS A 64 -12.15 -4.38 -8.63
CA HIS A 64 -12.36 -5.81 -8.47
C HIS A 64 -12.26 -6.27 -7.01
N GLY A 65 -11.81 -5.42 -6.07
CA GLY A 65 -11.66 -5.69 -4.64
C GLY A 65 -12.39 -4.69 -3.77
N TRP A 66 -13.50 -4.17 -4.29
CA TRP A 66 -14.36 -3.25 -3.59
C TRP A 66 -14.91 -3.93 -2.33
N THR A 67 -14.64 -3.34 -1.17
CA THR A 67 -15.12 -3.85 0.12
C THR A 67 -16.07 -2.90 0.85
N ASN A 68 -16.08 -1.60 0.51
CA ASN A 68 -16.74 -0.53 1.30
C ASN A 68 -16.25 -0.48 2.76
N LYS A 69 -15.08 -1.05 3.03
CA LYS A 69 -14.47 -1.06 4.36
C LYS A 69 -13.50 0.10 4.48
N ILE A 70 -13.69 0.88 5.53
CA ILE A 70 -12.94 2.10 5.75
C ILE A 70 -11.63 1.76 6.45
N TRP A 71 -10.53 2.34 5.99
CA TRP A 71 -9.21 2.18 6.59
C TRP A 71 -9.17 2.79 8.00
N GLY A 72 -8.48 2.14 8.93
CA GLY A 72 -8.43 2.55 10.34
C GLY A 72 -9.71 2.24 11.14
N VAL A 73 -10.85 2.05 10.48
CA VAL A 73 -12.13 1.67 11.11
C VAL A 73 -12.38 0.17 10.98
N ASP A 74 -12.43 -0.32 9.74
CA ASP A 74 -12.71 -1.71 9.39
C ASP A 74 -11.44 -2.48 9.00
N VAL A 75 -10.43 -1.80 8.46
CA VAL A 75 -9.17 -2.37 7.97
C VAL A 75 -7.98 -1.83 8.75
N ASP A 76 -7.15 -2.74 9.26
CA ASP A 76 -5.91 -2.43 10.00
C ASP A 76 -4.67 -2.55 9.13
N LEU A 77 -4.66 -3.57 8.26
CA LEU A 77 -3.47 -4.00 7.55
C LEU A 77 -3.66 -3.86 6.04
N LEU A 78 -2.71 -3.20 5.38
CA LEU A 78 -2.66 -3.05 3.93
C LEU A 78 -1.49 -3.84 3.37
N TYR A 79 -1.77 -4.78 2.47
CA TYR A 79 -0.76 -5.57 1.78
C TYR A 79 -0.67 -5.19 0.31
N PHE A 80 0.53 -4.98 -0.19
CA PHE A 80 0.75 -4.79 -1.63
C PHE A 80 2.14 -5.19 -2.09
N PRO A 81 2.26 -5.64 -3.35
CA PRO A 81 3.54 -5.85 -3.98
C PRO A 81 4.16 -4.50 -4.37
N GLN A 82 5.46 -4.34 -4.13
CA GLN A 82 6.23 -3.20 -4.62
C GLN A 82 7.38 -3.66 -5.51
N PHE A 83 7.49 -3.04 -6.69
CA PHE A 83 8.59 -3.26 -7.60
C PHE A 83 9.67 -2.20 -7.43
N PHE A 84 10.91 -2.62 -7.18
CA PHE A 84 12.07 -1.75 -7.22
C PHE A 84 12.83 -1.97 -8.51
N ASN A 85 12.89 -0.91 -9.32
CA ASN A 85 13.79 -0.80 -10.46
C ASN A 85 14.82 0.28 -10.13
N THR A 86 16.08 -0.10 -9.97
CA THR A 86 17.17 0.87 -9.81
C THR A 86 18.04 0.80 -11.05
N MET A 87 18.15 1.93 -11.75
CA MET A 87 18.92 2.05 -12.99
C MET A 87 20.42 1.69 -12.82
N PHE A 88 20.90 1.62 -11.57
CA PHE A 88 22.30 1.38 -11.19
C PHE A 88 22.55 0.06 -10.46
N SER A 89 21.54 -0.79 -10.25
CA SER A 89 21.78 -2.14 -9.72
C SER A 89 21.07 -3.18 -10.59
N ALA A 90 21.79 -4.24 -10.96
CA ALA A 90 21.35 -5.27 -11.89
C ALA A 90 20.19 -6.16 -11.38
N LYS A 91 19.35 -5.70 -10.44
CA LYS A 91 18.29 -6.52 -9.84
C LYS A 91 17.00 -5.71 -9.68
N ASN A 92 16.20 -5.75 -10.74
CA ASN A 92 14.75 -5.62 -10.65
C ASN A 92 14.25 -6.59 -9.58
N HIS A 93 13.59 -6.06 -8.54
CA HIS A 93 13.19 -6.87 -7.40
C HIS A 93 11.79 -6.53 -6.92
N TRP A 94 10.99 -7.57 -6.65
CA TRP A 94 9.67 -7.44 -6.04
C TRP A 94 9.78 -7.72 -4.55
N VAL A 95 9.23 -6.82 -3.76
CA VAL A 95 9.01 -7.04 -2.32
C VAL A 95 7.52 -7.08 -2.03
N SER A 96 7.15 -7.67 -0.91
CA SER A 96 5.82 -7.49 -0.32
C SER A 96 5.91 -6.48 0.80
N VAL A 97 4.97 -5.53 0.85
CA VAL A 97 4.89 -4.51 1.89
C VAL A 97 3.60 -4.73 2.68
N CYS A 98 3.71 -4.63 4.00
CA CYS A 98 2.58 -4.47 4.91
C CYS A 98 2.64 -3.09 5.55
N VAL A 99 1.52 -2.38 5.55
CA VAL A 99 1.32 -1.21 6.40
C VAL A 99 0.30 -1.56 7.46
N ASN A 100 0.71 -1.48 8.72
CA ASN A 100 -0.20 -1.50 9.86
C ASN A 100 -0.60 -0.05 10.17
N ILE A 101 -1.84 0.29 9.86
CA ILE A 101 -2.39 1.64 10.03
C ILE A 101 -2.49 1.99 11.51
N ILE A 102 -2.94 1.04 12.34
CA ILE A 102 -3.18 1.24 13.78
C ILE A 102 -1.87 1.44 14.52
N GLU A 103 -0.89 0.56 14.27
CA GLU A 103 0.42 0.64 14.93
C GLU A 103 1.36 1.63 14.25
N LYS A 104 0.96 2.20 13.11
CA LYS A 104 1.79 3.10 12.28
C LYS A 104 3.14 2.46 11.90
N ALA A 105 3.10 1.16 11.61
CA ALA A 105 4.28 0.36 11.32
C ALA A 105 4.29 -0.09 9.84
N ILE A 106 5.49 -0.22 9.28
CA ILE A 106 5.69 -0.70 7.92
C ILE A 106 6.62 -1.92 8.00
N GLU A 107 6.14 -3.06 7.53
CA GLU A 107 6.94 -4.27 7.40
C GLU A 107 7.24 -4.55 5.92
N VAL A 108 8.47 -4.94 5.64
CA VAL A 108 8.94 -5.24 4.28
C VAL A 108 9.44 -6.67 4.24
N PHE A 109 8.83 -7.47 3.39
CA PHE A 109 9.23 -8.84 3.11
C PHE A 109 10.03 -8.84 1.81
N ASP A 110 11.35 -8.83 1.95
CA ASP A 110 12.33 -8.75 0.87
C ASP A 110 13.16 -10.04 0.87
N SER A 111 13.13 -10.78 -0.24
CA SER A 111 13.91 -12.01 -0.38
C SER A 111 15.34 -11.75 -0.87
N SER A 112 15.65 -10.49 -1.18
CA SER A 112 17.01 -9.99 -1.42
C SER A 112 17.58 -9.35 -0.14
N THR A 113 18.89 -9.14 -0.09
CA THR A 113 19.63 -8.74 1.13
C THR A 113 19.42 -7.27 1.58
N GLY A 114 18.23 -6.70 1.34
CA GLY A 114 17.64 -5.61 2.13
C GLY A 114 18.35 -4.26 2.08
N ARG A 115 17.97 -3.40 1.12
CA ARG A 115 18.31 -1.95 1.12
C ARG A 115 17.19 -1.04 0.60
N ASN A 116 15.93 -1.48 0.69
CA ASN A 116 14.82 -0.78 0.03
C ASN A 116 13.92 0.07 0.95
N MET A 117 14.17 0.10 2.28
CA MET A 117 13.32 0.81 3.23
C MET A 117 13.22 2.32 2.98
N GLN A 118 14.29 2.95 2.50
CA GLN A 118 14.30 4.39 2.17
C GLN A 118 13.22 4.77 1.14
N TYR A 119 12.85 3.85 0.24
CA TYR A 119 11.83 4.12 -0.75
C TYR A 119 10.40 4.06 -0.18
N LEU A 120 10.21 3.56 1.04
CA LEU A 120 8.91 3.35 1.65
C LEU A 120 8.55 4.45 2.67
N GLU A 121 9.46 5.37 3.00
CA GLU A 121 9.22 6.47 3.95
C GLU A 121 7.97 7.30 3.61
N LYS A 122 7.69 7.46 2.31
CA LYS A 122 6.50 8.15 1.79
C LYS A 122 5.19 7.54 2.26
N LEU A 123 5.15 6.25 2.58
CA LEU A 123 3.95 5.62 3.14
C LEU A 123 3.63 6.19 4.53
N GLY A 124 4.63 6.35 5.39
CA GLY A 124 4.45 6.92 6.72
C GLY A 124 3.95 8.38 6.68
N VAL A 125 4.23 9.10 5.59
CA VAL A 125 3.71 10.46 5.38
C VAL A 125 2.32 10.43 4.76
N MET A 126 2.08 9.61 3.74
CA MET A 126 0.84 9.70 2.96
C MET A 126 -0.32 8.91 3.54
N ILE A 127 -0.08 7.74 4.17
CA ILE A 127 -1.16 6.89 4.70
C ILE A 127 -2.02 7.62 5.75
N PRO A 128 -1.44 8.35 6.73
CA PRO A 128 -2.24 9.08 7.73
C PRO A 128 -3.09 10.25 7.18
N ARG A 129 -2.97 10.55 5.88
CA ARG A 129 -3.77 11.59 5.21
C ARG A 129 -4.96 11.00 4.45
N ILE A 130 -4.95 9.68 4.25
CA ILE A 130 -5.98 8.93 3.53
C ILE A 130 -7.06 8.42 4.49
N GLU A 131 -6.66 8.14 5.74
CA GLU A 131 -7.56 7.79 6.86
C GLU A 131 -8.34 8.99 7.39
#